data_AF-A0A0J5FSC9-F1
#
_entry.id   AF-A0A0J5FSC9-F1
#
_cell.length_a   1.000
_cell.length_b   1.000
_cell.length_c   1.000
_cell.angle_alpha   90.00
_cell.angle_beta   90.00
_cell.angle_gamma   90.00
#
_symmetry.space_group_name_H-M   'P 1'
#
loop_
_entity.id
_entity.type
_entity.pdbx_description
1 polymer ?
#
loop_
_entity_poly.entity_id
_entity_poly.type
_entity_poly.pdbx_seq_one_letter_code
_entity_poly.pdbx_strand_id
1 'polypeptide(L)'
;MLEGLPDDFDEAFIECERLQRPDGKTEMKITHQFKLNADSAYETFSPADDLYPTQCIEMVLTKEYWKKARLTFNPRKATFSWE
;
A
#
# COMPACT_ATOMS: atom_id res chain seq x y z
N MET A 1 15.65 -0.59 -2.14
CA MET A 1 15.16 -1.85 -2.71
C MET A 1 14.05 -2.33 -1.80
N LEU A 2 12.83 -2.53 -2.31
CA LEU A 2 11.78 -3.13 -1.51
C LEU A 2 12.10 -4.63 -1.44
N GLU A 3 12.45 -5.13 -0.26
CA GLU A 3 12.80 -6.53 -0.10
C GLU A 3 11.63 -7.43 -0.55
N GLY A 4 11.94 -8.48 -1.31
CA GLY A 4 10.94 -9.38 -1.87
C GLY A 4 10.15 -8.84 -3.06
N LEU A 5 10.35 -7.60 -3.50
CA LEU A 5 9.82 -7.12 -4.78
C LEU A 5 10.86 -7.38 -5.90
N PRO A 6 10.51 -8.16 -6.93
CA PRO A 6 11.40 -8.38 -8.09
C PRO A 6 11.71 -7.07 -8.82
N ASP A 7 12.85 -7.00 -9.51
CA ASP A 7 13.21 -5.81 -10.31
C ASP A 7 12.31 -5.65 -11.55
N ASP A 8 11.81 -6.77 -12.11
CA ASP A 8 10.94 -6.80 -13.28
C ASP A 8 9.56 -7.35 -12.89
N PHE A 9 8.63 -6.43 -12.64
CA PHE A 9 7.25 -6.70 -12.27
C PHE A 9 6.31 -5.78 -13.07
N ASP A 10 5.10 -6.25 -13.33
CA ASP A 10 4.09 -5.49 -14.09
C ASP A 10 3.44 -4.41 -13.24
N GLU A 11 3.08 -4.76 -12.02
CA GLU A 11 2.40 -3.88 -11.08
C GLU A 11 2.63 -4.31 -9.64
N ALA A 12 2.82 -3.33 -8.76
CA ALA A 12 2.81 -3.51 -7.32
C ALA A 12 1.91 -2.46 -6.70
N PHE A 13 1.39 -2.74 -5.51
CA PHE A 13 0.66 -1.76 -4.74
C PHE A 13 0.95 -1.87 -3.25
N ILE A 14 0.80 -0.72 -2.59
CA ILE A 14 0.72 -0.56 -1.15
C ILE A 14 -0.66 -0.02 -0.84
N GLU A 15 -1.40 -0.71 0.02
CA GLU A 15 -2.76 -0.35 0.39
C GLU A 15 -2.86 -0.26 1.91
N CYS A 16 -3.30 0.89 2.39
CA CYS A 16 -3.60 1.14 3.80
C CYS A 16 -5.11 1.24 3.99
N GLU A 17 -5.61 0.53 4.99
CA GLU A 17 -7.02 0.53 5.37
C GLU A 17 -7.15 0.85 6.86
N ARG A 18 -7.94 1.88 7.16
CA ARG A 18 -8.33 2.24 8.52
C ARG A 18 -9.55 1.43 8.92
N LEU A 19 -9.37 0.57 9.91
CA LEU A 19 -10.41 -0.24 10.50
C LEU A 19 -10.82 0.36 11.85
N GLN A 20 -12.08 0.77 11.99
CA GLN A 20 -12.60 1.13 13.31
C GLN A 20 -12.94 -0.13 14.08
N ARG A 21 -12.31 -0.27 15.25
CA ARG A 21 -12.59 -1.34 16.19
C ARG A 21 -13.78 -0.97 17.08
N PRO A 22 -14.50 -1.97 17.63
CA PRO A 22 -15.65 -1.74 18.51
C PRO A 22 -15.32 -0.94 19.79
N ASP A 23 -14.05 -0.89 20.19
CA ASP A 23 -13.56 -0.11 21.34
C ASP A 23 -13.25 1.35 21.00
N GLY A 24 -13.58 1.81 19.78
CA GLY A 24 -13.34 3.16 19.29
C GLY A 24 -11.90 3.42 18.83
N LYS A 25 -11.02 2.42 18.87
CA LYS A 25 -9.66 2.55 18.34
C LYS A 25 -9.65 2.39 16.83
N THR A 26 -8.73 3.08 16.17
CA THR A 26 -8.44 2.88 14.75
C THR A 26 -7.24 1.95 14.62
N GLU A 27 -7.43 0.85 13.91
CA GLU A 27 -6.36 -0.05 13.48
C GLU A 27 -5.99 0.27 12.03
N MET A 28 -4.69 0.25 11.73
CA MET A 28 -4.21 0.36 10.36
C MET A 28 -3.83 -1.02 9.85
N LYS A 29 -4.47 -1.46 8.77
CA LYS A 29 -4.07 -2.64 8.02
C LYS A 29 -3.30 -2.21 6.78
N ILE A 30 -2.15 -2.82 6.55
CA ILE A 30 -1.30 -2.53 5.40
C ILE A 30 -1.17 -3.80 4.56
N THR A 31 -1.33 -3.65 3.25
CA THR A 31 -1.20 -4.74 2.28
C THR A 31 -0.18 -4.34 1.22
N HIS A 32 0.79 -5.21 1.01
CA HIS A 32 1.86 -5.07 0.01
C HIS A 32 1.76 -6.23 -0.96
N GLN A 33 1.44 -5.95 -2.23
CA GLN A 33 1.33 -7.01 -3.23
C GLN A 33 1.87 -6.60 -4.59
N PHE A 34 2.33 -7.57 -5.36
CA PHE A 34 2.82 -7.40 -6.72
C PHE A 34 2.35 -8.53 -7.63
N LYS A 35 2.38 -8.31 -8.93
CA LYS A 35 2.21 -9.34 -9.96
C LYS A 35 3.31 -9.20 -11.01
N LEU A 36 3.81 -10.33 -11.50
CA LEU A 36 4.91 -10.37 -12.48
C LEU A 36 4.46 -9.95 -13.88
N ASN A 37 3.24 -10.27 -14.26
CA ASN A 37 2.61 -9.93 -15.54
C ASN A 37 1.11 -9.76 -15.36
N ALA A 38 0.42 -9.28 -16.40
CA ALA A 38 -1.01 -8.97 -16.36
C ALA A 38 -1.90 -10.17 -15.97
N ASP A 39 -1.47 -11.38 -16.31
CA ASP A 39 -2.21 -12.64 -16.10
C ASP A 39 -1.81 -13.37 -14.79
N SER A 40 -0.82 -12.87 -14.06
CA SER A 40 -0.35 -13.49 -12.82
C SER A 40 -1.22 -13.12 -11.63
N ALA A 41 -1.29 -14.04 -10.67
CA ALA A 41 -1.87 -13.75 -9.36
C ALA A 41 -1.00 -12.72 -8.60
N TYR A 42 -1.64 -12.04 -7.65
CA TYR A 42 -0.92 -11.17 -6.73
C TYR A 42 -0.17 -11.99 -5.68
N GLU A 43 1.09 -11.64 -5.47
CA GLU A 43 1.97 -12.18 -4.45
C GLU A 43 2.30 -11.10 -3.42
N THR A 44 2.53 -11.49 -2.18
CA THR A 44 2.89 -10.56 -1.11
C THR A 44 4.39 -10.33 -1.13
N PHE A 45 4.80 -9.06 -1.06
CA PHE A 45 6.17 -8.69 -0.73
C PHE A 45 6.17 -7.99 0.63
N SER A 46 7.28 -8.07 1.36
CA SER A 46 7.39 -7.42 2.67
C SER A 46 8.44 -6.32 2.60
N PRO A 47 8.08 -5.05 2.78
CA PRO A 47 9.09 -4.01 2.89
C PRO A 47 9.91 -4.22 4.17
N ALA A 48 11.14 -3.68 4.18
CA ALA A 48 11.97 -3.69 5.37
C ALA A 48 11.37 -2.85 6.53
N ASP A 49 10.45 -1.94 6.21
CA ASP A 49 9.73 -1.10 7.18
C ASP A 49 8.30 -0.81 6.69
N ASP A 50 7.30 -1.40 7.37
CA ASP A 50 5.87 -1.17 7.11
C ASP A 50 5.37 0.17 7.67
N LEU A 51 6.10 0.82 8.58
CA LEU A 51 5.66 2.05 9.23
C LEU A 51 5.79 3.26 8.31
N TYR A 52 6.81 3.27 7.46
CA TYR A 52 7.11 4.41 6.59
C TYR A 52 5.96 4.72 5.59
N PRO A 53 5.39 3.73 4.85
CA PRO A 53 4.25 3.99 3.96
C PRO A 53 3.04 4.55 4.70
N THR A 54 2.75 4.05 5.90
CA THR A 54 1.61 4.50 6.70
C THR A 54 1.79 5.95 7.13
N GLN A 55 2.96 6.30 7.66
CA GLN A 55 3.26 7.68 8.08
C GLN A 55 3.18 8.64 6.90
N CYS A 56 3.69 8.26 5.72
CA CYS A 56 3.57 9.08 4.51
C CYS A 56 2.12 9.32 4.12
N ILE A 57 1.27 8.29 4.13
CA ILE A 57 -0.16 8.44 3.81
C ILE A 57 -0.87 9.33 4.84
N GLU A 58 -0.59 9.15 6.13
CA GLU A 58 -1.16 10.01 7.17
C GLU A 58 -0.72 11.47 7.03
N MET A 59 0.52 11.73 6.63
CA MET A 59 1.01 13.08 6.33
C MET A 59 0.34 13.69 5.09
N VAL A 60 0.20 12.92 4.00
CA VAL A 60 -0.43 13.40 2.76
C VAL A 60 -1.92 13.69 2.97
N LEU A 61 -2.59 12.87 3.77
CA LEU A 61 -4.04 12.94 3.99
C LEU A 61 -4.40 13.50 5.38
N THR A 62 -3.52 14.27 6.04
CA THR A 62 -3.69 14.73 7.44
C THR A 62 -5.01 15.48 7.69
N LYS A 63 -5.59 16.12 6.66
CA LYS A 63 -6.84 16.90 6.76
C LYS A 63 -8.03 16.24 6.07
N GLU A 64 -7.83 15.07 5.49
CA GLU A 64 -8.85 14.34 4.76
C GLU A 64 -9.40 13.21 5.62
N TYR A 65 -10.71 13.01 5.56
CA TYR A 65 -11.32 11.78 6.06
C TYR A 65 -11.15 10.72 4.98
N TRP A 66 -10.32 9.72 5.27
CA TRP A 66 -10.13 8.56 4.41
C TRP A 66 -10.22 7.28 5.23
N LYS A 67 -10.76 6.25 4.60
CA LYS A 67 -10.83 4.89 5.08
C LYS A 67 -9.81 4.01 4.37
N LYS A 68 -9.54 4.27 3.09
CA LYS A 68 -8.65 3.45 2.27
C LYS A 68 -7.75 4.32 1.40
N ALA A 69 -6.45 4.03 1.39
CA ALA A 69 -5.48 4.72 0.54
C ALA A 69 -4.61 3.69 -0.16
N ARG A 70 -4.36 3.88 -1.45
CA ARG A 70 -3.61 2.95 -2.29
C ARG A 70 -2.63 3.68 -3.19
N LEU A 71 -1.38 3.25 -3.13
CA LEU A 71 -0.33 3.57 -4.09
C LEU A 71 -0.14 2.37 -5.00
N THR A 72 -0.45 2.51 -6.28
CA THR A 72 -0.18 1.49 -7.31
C THR A 72 0.98 1.98 -8.17
N PHE A 73 1.99 1.14 -8.40
CA PHE A 73 3.21 1.55 -9.09
C PHE A 73 3.83 0.42 -9.88
N ASN A 74 4.70 0.79 -10.81
CA ASN A 74 5.64 -0.09 -11.51
C ASN A 74 6.94 0.68 -11.79
N PRO A 75 7.97 0.10 -12.43
CA PRO A 75 9.23 0.80 -12.67
C PRO A 75 9.13 2.09 -13.49
N ARG A 76 7.99 2.37 -14.14
CA ARG A 76 7.81 3.51 -15.04
C ARG A 76 6.84 4.57 -14.51
N LYS A 77 5.89 4.20 -13.65
CA LYS A 77 4.83 5.10 -13.19
C LYS A 77 4.33 4.72 -11.80
N ALA A 78 3.74 5.70 -11.13
CA ALA A 78 3.04 5.52 -9.87
C ALA A 78 1.76 6.36 -9.86
N THR A 79 0.71 5.82 -9.26
CA THR A 79 -0.60 6.46 -9.10
C THR A 79 -1.05 6.30 -7.66
N PHE A 80 -1.50 7.39 -7.06
CA PHE A 80 -2.05 7.40 -5.70
C PHE A 80 -3.54 7.73 -5.73
N SER A 81 -4.32 7.01 -4.92
CA SER A 81 -5.78 7.18 -4.79
C SER A 81 -6.23 6.90 -3.37
N TRP A 82 -7.30 7.56 -2.92
CA TRP A 82 -7.92 7.33 -1.61
C TRP A 82 -9.44 7.45 -1.66
N GLU A 83 -10.09 6.83 -0.69
CA GLU A 83 -11.53 6.87 -0.37
C GLU A 83 -11.71 7.14 1.12
#